data_AF-A0A846AKI1-F1
#
_entry.id   AF-A0A846AKI1-F1
#
_cell.length_a   1.000
_cell.length_b   1.000
_cell.length_c   1.000
_cell.angle_alpha   90.00
_cell.angle_beta   90.00
_cell.angle_gamma   90.00
#
_symmetry.space_group_name_H-M   'P 1'
#
loop_
_entity.id
_entity.type
_entity.pdbx_description
1 polymer ?
#
loop_
_entity_poly.entity_id
_entity_poly.type
_entity_poly.pdbx_seq_one_letter_code
_entity_poly.pdbx_strand_id
1 'polypeptide(L)' 'MLEVDGFYHTPERRVEEQERERDFERNGVRVYRFGAKKCYQETNKVVDEFLELLENQN' A
#
# COMPACT_ATOMS: atom_id res chain seq x y z
N MET A 1 2.99 -4.78 -4.69
CA MET A 1 1.52 -4.68 -4.57
C MET A 1 1.15 -3.27 -4.15
N LEU A 2 0.13 -2.66 -4.77
CA LEU A 2 -0.41 -1.35 -4.37
C LEU A 2 -1.60 -1.57 -3.42
N GLU A 3 -1.61 -0.84 -2.31
CA GLU A 3 -2.72 -0.83 -1.35
C GLU A 3 -3.29 0.59 -1.20
N VAL A 4 -4.62 0.71 -1.28
CA VAL A 4 -5.32 1.98 -1.07
C VAL A 4 -5.71 2.10 0.40
N ASP A 5 -5.13 3.08 1.07
CA ASP A 5 -5.21 3.26 2.51
C ASP A 5 -6.27 4.31 2.89
N GLY A 6 -7.30 3.92 3.63
CA GLY A 6 -8.44 4.79 4.00
C GLY A 6 -8.56 4.99 5.52
N PHE A 7 -9.31 6.00 5.93
CA PHE A 7 -9.49 6.38 7.34
C PHE A 7 -10.23 5.36 8.23
N TYR A 8 -10.68 4.23 7.69
CA TYR A 8 -11.60 3.31 8.36
C TYR A 8 -10.91 2.18 9.15
N HIS A 9 -9.64 2.33 9.49
CA HIS A 9 -8.92 1.35 10.30
C HIS A 9 -9.34 1.47 11.76
N THR A 10 -10.06 0.47 12.25
CA THR A 10 -10.41 0.40 13.67
C THR A 10 -9.25 -0.19 14.48
N PRO A 11 -9.09 0.17 15.76
CA PRO A 11 -8.03 -0.38 16.61
C PRO A 11 -8.00 -1.92 16.66
N GLU A 12 -9.16 -2.56 16.52
CA GLU A 12 -9.32 -4.02 16.52
C GLU A 12 -8.67 -4.67 15.28
N ARG A 13 -8.66 -3.97 14.14
CA ARG A 13 -8.10 -4.49 12.87
C ARG A 13 -6.59 -4.28 12.74
N ARG A 14 -6.01 -3.44 13.61
CA ARG A 14 -4.57 -3.14 13.60
C ARG A 14 -3.70 -4.38 13.81
N VAL A 15 -4.15 -5.33 14.64
CA VAL A 15 -3.40 -6.58 14.88
C VAL A 15 -3.40 -7.45 13.62
N GLU A 16 -4.57 -7.63 13.01
CA GLU A 16 -4.72 -8.40 11.76
C GLU A 16 -3.92 -7.77 10.60
N GLU A 17 -3.88 -6.44 10.52
CA GLU A 17 -3.10 -5.69 9.53
C GLU A 17 -1.60 -5.94 9.71
N GLN A 18 -1.10 -5.93 10.95
CA GLN A 18 0.30 -6.21 11.25
C GLN A 18 0.68 -7.67 10.96
N GLU A 19 -0.21 -8.62 11.25
CA GLU A 19 0.04 -10.04 10.93
C GLU A 19 0.12 -10.25 9.41
N ARG A 20 -0.82 -9.67 8.67
CA ARG A 20 -0.82 -9.70 7.20
C ARG A 20 0.43 -9.06 6.60
N GLU A 21 0.90 -7.93 7.14
CA GLU A 21 2.15 -7.29 6.70
C GLU A 21 3.36 -8.20 6.90
N ARG A 22 3.48 -8.84 8.06
CA ARG A 22 4.56 -9.80 8.33
C ARG A 22 4.52 -10.99 7.37
N ASP A 23 3.32 -11.47 7.06
CA ASP A 23 3.17 -12.57 6.11
C ASP A 23 3.55 -12.15 4.69
N PHE A 24 3.20 -10.93 4.26
CA PHE A 24 3.66 -10.41 2.97
C PHE A 24 5.18 -10.27 2.90
N GLU A 25 5.81 -9.71 3.93
CA GLU A 25 7.28 -9.60 4.00
C GLU A 25 7.96 -10.97 3.91
N ARG A 26 7.45 -11.97 4.66
CA ARG A 26 7.96 -13.36 4.62
C ARG A 26 7.88 -14.00 3.24
N ASN A 27 6.88 -13.63 2.45
CA ASN A 27 6.69 -14.13 1.09
C ASN A 27 7.35 -13.25 0.02
N GLY A 28 8.16 -12.26 0.41
CA GLY A 28 8.82 -11.34 -0.52
C GLY A 28 7.86 -10.37 -1.22
N VAL A 29 6.63 -10.22 -0.71
CA VAL A 29 5.64 -9.31 -1.26
C VAL A 29 5.85 -7.93 -0.64
N ARG A 30 6.28 -6.97 -1.46
CA ARG A 30 6.38 -5.56 -1.06
C ARG A 30 5.06 -4.84 -1.26
N VAL A 31 4.60 -4.14 -0.22
CA VAL A 31 3.36 -3.35 -0.24
C VAL A 31 3.68 -1.86 -0.28
N TYR A 32 3.03 -1.15 -1.20
CA TYR A 32 3.12 0.31 -1.34
C TYR A 32 1.76 0.91 -1.03
N ARG A 33 1.67 1.70 0.04
CA ARG A 33 0.42 2.29 0.51
C ARG A 33 0.23 3.70 -0.01
N PHE A 34 -0.95 3.95 -0.58
CA PHE A 34 -1.36 5.26 -1.06
C PHE A 34 -2.69 5.65 -0.41
N GLY A 35 -2.75 6.86 0.15
CA GLY A 35 -3.97 7.34 0.79
C GLY A 35 -5.14 7.46 -0.19
N ALA A 36 -6.33 7.02 0.21
CA ALA A 36 -7.54 6.97 -0.60
C ALA A 36 -7.89 8.33 -1.22
N LYS A 37 -7.67 9.43 -0.48
CA LYS A 37 -7.86 10.78 -0.99
C LYS A 37 -6.91 11.10 -2.16
N LYS A 38 -5.63 10.72 -2.05
CA LYS A 38 -4.64 10.92 -3.12
C LYS A 38 -4.97 10.06 -4.33
N CYS A 39 -5.34 8.79 -4.12
CA CYS A 39 -5.78 7.91 -5.20
C CYS A 39 -6.98 8.46 -5.96
N TYR A 40 -7.93 9.10 -5.25
CA TYR A 40 -9.11 9.69 -5.87
C TYR A 40 -8.83 11.03 -6.59
N GLN A 41 -8.03 11.90 -5.99
CA GLN A 41 -7.81 13.25 -6.51
C GLN A 41 -6.67 13.34 -7.54
N GLU A 42 -5.69 12.45 -7.44
CA GLU A 42 -4.42 12.53 -8.17
C GLU A 42 -4.03 11.15 -8.75
N THR A 43 -5.01 10.44 -9.33
CA THR A 43 -4.86 9.05 -9.79
C THR A 43 -3.64 8.84 -10.68
N ASN A 44 -3.42 9.71 -11.67
CA ASN A 44 -2.27 9.59 -12.58
C ASN A 44 -0.93 9.66 -11.82
N LYS A 45 -0.80 10.60 -10.87
CA LYS A 45 0.43 10.71 -10.06
C LYS A 45 0.67 9.47 -9.21
N VAL A 46 -0.39 8.85 -8.68
CA VAL A 46 -0.27 7.59 -7.94
C VAL A 46 0.23 6.46 -8.83
N VAL A 47 -0.26 6.38 -10.07
CA VAL A 47 0.21 5.40 -11.06
C VAL A 47 1.67 5.65 -11.41
N ASP A 48 2.04 6.90 -11.72
CA ASP A 48 3.42 7.27 -12.07
C ASP A 48 4.39 6.93 -10.93
N GLU A 49 4.09 7.37 -9.69
CA GLU A 49 4.90 7.04 -8.50
C GLU A 49 5.01 5.53 -8.29
N PHE A 50 3.93 4.78 -8.50
CA PHE A 50 3.95 3.33 -8.34
C PHE A 50 4.82 2.64 -9.41
N LEU A 51 4.77 3.09 -10.66
CA LEU A 51 5.62 2.55 -11.73
C LEU A 51 7.10 2.85 -11.46
N GLU A 52 7.44 4.08 -11.07
CA GLU A 52 8.82 4.44 -10.68
C GLU A 52 9.33 3.55 -9.53
N LEU A 53 8.48 3.26 -8.55
CA LEU A 53 8.83 2.37 -7.44
C LEU A 53 9.10 0.94 -7.89
N LEU A 54 8.46 0.46 -8.95
CA LEU A 54 8.71 -0.86 -9.53
C LEU A 54 9.98 -0.90 -10.37
N GLU A 55 10.23 0.14 -11.16
CA GLU A 55 11.41 0.25 -12.01
C GLU A 55 12.70 0.33 -11.18
N ASN A 56 12.67 1.02 -10.05
CA ASN A 56 13.79 1.14 -9.10
C ASN A 56 14.01 -0.10 -8.20
N GLN A 57 13.29 -1.22 -8.42
CA GLN A 57 13.55 -2.50 -7.74
C GLN A 57 14.53 -3.41 -8.51
N ASN A 58 14.91 -3.04 -9.75
CA ASN A 58 15.77 -3.85 -10.62
C ASN A 58 17.26 -3.52 -10.45
#